data_AF-A0A7C8CWB8-F1
#
_entry.id   AF-A0A7C8CWB8-F1
#
_cell.length_a   1.000
_cell.length_b   1.000
_cell.length_c   1.000
_cell.angle_alpha   90.00
_cell.angle_beta   90.00
_cell.angle_gamma   90.00
#
_symmetry.space_group_name_H-M   'P 1'
#
loop_
_entity.id
_entity.type
_entity.pdbx_description
1 polymer ?
#
loop_
_entity_poly.entity_id
_entity_poly.type
_entity_poly.pdbx_seq_one_letter_code
_entity_poly.pdbx_strand_id
1 'polypeptide(L)'
;MLCSLLIACVSWFNSGSPEPHAVQGTDDGGRRIVFYRAEHIDAVRAEREAELQALAAAASAEQRALASTLLAATPGDHRPAMRPVDFEVLAAARQALLGATGGELAALSLSLDLRLVPGCFEVRREGRGEAMTVSLERLWRGPGRAARVSLFWVAPDGKRSRARSEPVTAAAFERGFEMYIRPPMSAPGRWHLTVELEAAGETAPGIPIPVDCVADLASWREPEDSAAGRAFAERLDLLLELGLRRGSLATLAEQHAILRGAPEAGVLLMPSAVAGVILCELNPQSPMRRSATVLVASAPGRGAIESCFGPEGRAWRDLARNSNLRVFVASLPAGEHAVAPWLSVIAELAEAGKGDEMILALRGELALLLPQAIERAPAASIAALVLYSSPATFSSLAAPAPCPMLFVSGASAGSGYTKDGTPRTRISRSEADLLLPPEVPALLLDWWSRE
;
A
#
# COMPACT_ATOMS: atom_id res chain seq x y z
N MET A 1 36.35 -2.04 -22.40
CA MET A 1 36.24 -3.51 -22.43
C MET A 1 35.56 -3.98 -21.13
N LEU A 2 34.32 -3.50 -20.90
CA LEU A 2 33.61 -3.52 -19.61
C LEU A 2 32.13 -3.86 -19.86
N CYS A 3 31.86 -5.07 -20.36
CA CYS A 3 30.48 -5.54 -20.65
C CYS A 3 30.17 -6.93 -20.06
N SER A 4 30.93 -7.44 -19.09
CA SER A 4 30.81 -8.85 -18.67
C SER A 4 30.56 -9.09 -17.17
N LEU A 5 30.27 -8.06 -16.37
CA LEU A 5 30.10 -8.19 -14.91
C LEU A 5 28.68 -7.89 -14.39
N LEU A 6 27.73 -7.54 -15.26
CA LEU A 6 26.35 -7.18 -14.88
C LEU A 6 25.35 -8.34 -14.85
N ILE A 7 25.76 -9.55 -15.23
CA ILE A 7 24.87 -10.73 -15.28
C ILE A 7 24.87 -11.54 -13.96
N ALA A 8 25.84 -11.30 -13.06
CA ALA A 8 25.97 -12.09 -11.82
C ALA A 8 25.19 -11.53 -10.60
N CYS A 9 24.72 -10.28 -10.63
CA CYS A 9 24.01 -9.68 -9.49
C CYS A 9 22.49 -9.93 -9.49
N VAL A 10 21.89 -10.31 -10.62
CA VAL A 10 20.46 -10.68 -10.68
C VAL A 10 20.21 -12.08 -10.08
N SER A 11 21.23 -12.94 -10.05
CA SER A 11 21.15 -14.28 -9.48
C SER A 11 21.26 -14.34 -7.94
N TRP A 12 21.61 -13.25 -7.26
CA TRP A 12 21.87 -13.29 -5.82
C TRP A 12 20.65 -13.04 -4.93
N PHE A 13 19.53 -12.59 -5.51
CA PHE A 13 18.23 -12.56 -4.81
C PHE A 13 17.57 -13.93 -4.66
N ASN A 14 18.20 -15.01 -5.17
CA ASN A 14 17.68 -16.38 -5.07
C ASN A 14 18.30 -17.22 -3.95
N SER A 15 19.11 -16.66 -3.05
CA SER A 15 19.69 -17.41 -1.94
C SER A 15 19.72 -16.60 -0.65
N GLY A 16 18.67 -16.70 0.16
CA GLY A 16 18.76 -16.28 1.57
C GLY A 16 17.55 -15.57 2.18
N SER A 17 16.41 -15.46 1.52
CA SER A 17 15.16 -15.19 2.24
C SER A 17 14.85 -16.40 3.12
N PRO A 18 14.49 -16.24 4.41
CA PRO A 18 13.65 -17.26 5.03
C PRO A 18 12.43 -17.36 4.13
N GLU A 19 12.19 -18.56 3.58
CA GLU A 19 11.11 -18.78 2.62
C GLU A 19 9.86 -18.04 3.10
N PRO A 20 9.35 -17.02 2.37
CA PRO A 20 7.98 -16.61 2.59
C PRO A 20 7.17 -17.89 2.44
N HIS A 21 6.21 -18.16 3.34
CA HIS A 21 5.42 -19.39 3.32
C HIS A 21 4.70 -19.57 1.97
N ALA A 22 5.44 -20.04 0.98
CA ALA A 22 4.97 -20.56 -0.27
C ALA A 22 4.35 -21.87 0.14
N VAL A 23 3.03 -21.89 0.29
CA VAL A 23 2.33 -23.15 0.16
C VAL A 23 2.69 -23.63 -1.23
N GLN A 24 3.40 -24.75 -1.34
CA GLN A 24 3.71 -25.34 -2.63
C GLN A 24 2.52 -26.21 -3.00
N GLY A 25 1.79 -25.82 -4.03
CA GLY A 25 0.80 -26.67 -4.67
C GLY A 25 1.37 -27.25 -5.97
N THR A 26 0.93 -28.45 -6.33
CA THR A 26 1.07 -28.96 -7.70
C THR A 26 -0.32 -29.05 -8.29
N ASP A 27 -0.50 -28.62 -9.54
CA ASP A 27 -1.71 -28.94 -10.29
C ASP A 27 -1.70 -30.42 -10.71
N ASP A 28 -2.83 -30.91 -11.23
CA ASP A 28 -2.99 -32.28 -11.75
C ASP A 28 -2.02 -32.62 -12.91
N GLY A 29 -1.24 -31.64 -13.40
CA GLY A 29 -0.20 -31.77 -14.42
C GLY A 29 1.23 -31.68 -13.90
N GLY A 30 1.45 -31.59 -12.57
CA GLY A 30 2.78 -31.54 -11.96
C GLY A 30 3.50 -30.19 -12.09
N ARG A 31 2.81 -29.11 -12.51
CA ARG A 31 3.40 -27.76 -12.48
C ARG A 31 3.37 -27.21 -11.06
N ARG A 32 4.50 -26.67 -10.62
CA ARG A 32 4.63 -25.93 -9.36
C ARG A 32 3.79 -24.66 -9.43
N ILE A 33 2.73 -24.58 -8.63
CA ILE A 33 1.99 -23.34 -8.38
C ILE A 33 2.56 -22.72 -7.11
N VAL A 34 3.24 -21.59 -7.26
CA VAL A 34 3.64 -20.75 -6.13
C VAL A 34 2.42 -19.89 -5.76
N PHE A 35 1.85 -20.10 -4.57
CA PHE A 35 0.78 -19.23 -4.07
C PHE A 35 1.40 -17.91 -3.60
N TYR A 36 1.31 -16.85 -4.41
CA TYR A 36 1.69 -15.46 -4.07
C TYR A 36 0.70 -14.79 -3.09
N ARG A 37 0.21 -15.57 -2.12
CA ARG A 37 -0.87 -15.15 -1.21
C ARG A 37 -0.43 -14.00 -0.31
N ALA A 38 0.83 -13.97 0.14
CA ALA A 38 1.32 -12.89 1.00
C ALA A 38 1.27 -11.52 0.30
N GLU A 39 1.87 -11.40 -0.90
CA GLU A 39 1.84 -10.16 -1.68
C GLU A 39 0.41 -9.72 -2.02
N HIS A 40 -0.45 -10.67 -2.39
CA HIS A 40 -1.84 -10.37 -2.66
C HIS A 40 -2.54 -9.83 -1.41
N ILE A 41 -2.37 -10.48 -0.25
CA ILE A 41 -2.97 -10.07 1.01
C ILE A 41 -2.47 -8.70 1.46
N ASP A 42 -1.18 -8.41 1.30
CA ASP A 42 -0.61 -7.10 1.62
C ASP A 42 -1.18 -6.01 0.71
N ALA A 43 -1.32 -6.30 -0.60
CA ALA A 43 -1.95 -5.40 -1.54
C ALA A 43 -3.43 -5.15 -1.22
N VAL A 44 -4.20 -6.20 -0.89
CA VAL A 44 -5.61 -6.06 -0.47
C VAL A 44 -5.68 -5.21 0.81
N ARG A 45 -4.78 -5.42 1.77
CA ARG A 45 -4.75 -4.62 3.00
C ARG A 45 -4.46 -3.14 2.71
N ALA A 46 -3.45 -2.85 1.90
CA ALA A 46 -3.14 -1.48 1.48
C ALA A 46 -4.31 -0.82 0.74
N GLU A 47 -5.04 -1.58 -0.09
CA GLU A 47 -6.28 -1.10 -0.74
C GLU A 47 -7.36 -0.74 0.29
N ARG A 48 -7.63 -1.61 1.28
CA ARG A 48 -8.63 -1.35 2.33
C ARG A 48 -8.24 -0.18 3.23
N GLU A 49 -6.96 -0.05 3.55
CA GLU A 49 -6.42 1.09 4.28
C GLU A 49 -6.66 2.40 3.52
N ALA A 50 -6.34 2.44 2.22
CA ALA A 50 -6.57 3.62 1.39
C ALA A 50 -8.07 3.97 1.24
N GLU A 51 -8.94 2.96 1.13
CA GLU A 51 -10.40 3.16 1.10
C GLU A 51 -10.90 3.77 2.44
N LEU A 52 -10.43 3.26 3.57
CA LEU A 52 -10.78 3.80 4.89
C LEU A 52 -10.38 5.27 5.03
N GLN A 53 -9.19 5.67 4.55
CA GLN A 53 -8.78 7.07 4.55
C GLN A 53 -9.74 7.95 3.73
N ALA A 54 -10.14 7.47 2.55
CA ALA A 54 -11.08 8.21 1.71
C ALA A 54 -12.48 8.32 2.35
N LEU A 55 -12.97 7.25 2.98
CA LEU A 55 -14.23 7.24 3.71
C LEU A 55 -14.18 8.16 4.94
N ALA A 56 -13.08 8.14 5.69
CA ALA A 56 -12.90 8.96 6.87
C ALA A 56 -12.96 10.46 6.51
N ALA A 57 -12.35 10.87 5.40
CA ALA A 57 -12.41 12.25 4.93
C ALA A 57 -13.84 12.75 4.62
N ALA A 58 -14.78 11.85 4.32
CA ALA A 58 -16.18 12.16 4.05
C ALA A 58 -17.13 11.92 5.23
N ALA A 59 -16.65 11.28 6.31
CA ALA A 59 -17.47 10.84 7.45
C ALA A 59 -17.62 11.94 8.51
N SER A 60 -18.68 11.82 9.33
CA SER A 60 -18.90 12.70 10.48
C SER A 60 -17.84 12.49 11.57
N ALA A 61 -17.67 13.46 12.47
CA ALA A 61 -16.74 13.34 13.60
C ALA A 61 -17.06 12.13 14.50
N GLU A 62 -18.35 11.83 14.71
CA GLU A 62 -18.81 10.68 15.49
C GLU A 62 -18.45 9.34 14.82
N GLN A 63 -18.67 9.24 13.50
CA GLN A 63 -18.30 8.06 12.71
C GLN A 63 -16.79 7.83 12.73
N ARG A 64 -16.00 8.90 12.58
CA ARG A 64 -14.54 8.84 12.68
C ARG A 64 -14.10 8.37 14.06
N ALA A 65 -14.67 8.92 15.14
CA ALA A 65 -14.34 8.53 16.51
C ALA A 65 -14.65 7.05 16.78
N LEU A 66 -15.80 6.54 16.32
CA LEU A 66 -16.16 5.13 16.45
C LEU A 66 -15.20 4.21 15.70
N ALA A 67 -14.89 4.54 14.44
CA ALA A 67 -13.95 3.76 13.62
C ALA A 67 -12.56 3.72 14.26
N SER A 68 -12.08 4.84 14.80
CA SER A 68 -10.82 4.90 15.52
C SER A 68 -10.81 4.04 16.78
N THR A 69 -11.91 4.02 17.56
CA THR A 69 -12.04 3.13 18.73
C THR A 69 -11.95 1.66 18.33
N LEU A 70 -12.60 1.24 17.24
CA LEU A 70 -12.54 -0.15 16.76
C LEU A 70 -11.12 -0.56 16.38
N LEU A 71 -10.39 0.32 15.70
CA LEU A 71 -9.02 0.08 15.29
C LEU A 71 -8.06 0.04 16.48
N ALA A 72 -8.33 0.85 17.51
CA ALA A 72 -7.59 0.83 18.77
C ALA A 72 -7.92 -0.38 19.66
N ALA A 73 -9.16 -0.90 19.61
CA ALA A 73 -9.67 -1.96 20.48
C ALA A 73 -9.24 -3.38 20.08
N THR A 74 -8.32 -3.53 19.13
CA THR A 74 -7.84 -4.85 18.69
C THR A 74 -7.20 -5.61 19.88
N PRO A 75 -7.68 -6.80 20.27
CA PRO A 75 -7.29 -7.43 21.54
C PRO A 75 -5.79 -7.74 21.65
N GLY A 76 -5.20 -7.30 22.76
CA GLY A 76 -3.92 -7.76 23.29
C GLY A 76 -3.05 -6.63 23.83
N ASP A 77 -3.02 -6.47 25.16
CA ASP A 77 -2.08 -5.61 25.91
C ASP A 77 -0.58 -5.95 25.67
N HIS A 78 -0.30 -6.96 24.83
CA HIS A 78 1.04 -7.45 24.51
C HIS A 78 1.27 -7.69 23.01
N ARG A 79 0.35 -7.29 22.12
CA ARG A 79 0.69 -7.27 20.68
C ARG A 79 1.60 -6.07 20.44
N PRO A 80 2.80 -6.24 19.85
CA PRO A 80 3.56 -5.09 19.38
C PRO A 80 2.66 -4.31 18.43
N ALA A 81 2.59 -3.00 18.61
CA ALA A 81 1.71 -2.08 17.88
C ALA A 81 2.08 -1.91 16.37
N MET A 82 2.72 -2.94 15.82
CA MET A 82 3.30 -3.05 14.49
C MET A 82 2.64 -4.14 13.63
N ARG A 83 1.72 -4.94 14.19
CA ARG A 83 1.05 -5.99 13.44
C ARG A 83 0.02 -5.37 12.46
N PRO A 84 -0.01 -5.78 11.18
CA PRO A 84 -1.01 -5.32 10.23
C PRO A 84 -2.44 -5.49 10.78
N VAL A 85 -3.29 -4.47 10.59
CA VAL A 85 -4.67 -4.45 11.14
C VAL A 85 -5.50 -5.56 10.52
N ASP A 86 -6.01 -6.49 11.33
CA ASP A 86 -6.79 -7.63 10.87
C ASP A 86 -7.98 -7.20 9.98
N PHE A 87 -8.28 -7.94 8.91
CA PHE A 87 -9.31 -7.56 7.94
C PHE A 87 -10.70 -7.41 8.55
N GLU A 88 -11.01 -8.20 9.58
CA GLU A 88 -12.25 -8.09 10.34
C GLU A 88 -12.39 -6.71 10.99
N VAL A 89 -11.28 -6.18 11.54
CA VAL A 89 -11.25 -4.84 12.16
C VAL A 89 -11.37 -3.76 11.08
N LEU A 90 -10.68 -3.91 9.94
CA LEU A 90 -10.83 -2.99 8.80
C LEU A 90 -12.28 -2.94 8.31
N ALA A 91 -12.95 -4.08 8.23
CA ALA A 91 -14.34 -4.18 7.82
C ALA A 91 -15.30 -3.54 8.83
N ALA A 92 -15.08 -3.74 10.12
CA ALA A 92 -15.86 -3.09 11.18
C ALA A 92 -15.68 -1.57 11.17
N ALA A 93 -14.44 -1.08 11.03
CA ALA A 93 -14.15 0.35 10.92
C ALA A 93 -14.81 0.96 9.68
N ARG A 94 -14.80 0.25 8.54
CA ARG A 94 -15.51 0.65 7.33
C ARG A 94 -17.01 0.81 7.56
N GLN A 95 -17.65 -0.14 8.24
CA GLN A 95 -19.08 -0.06 8.56
C GLN A 95 -19.38 1.14 9.47
N ALA A 96 -18.53 1.40 10.46
CA ALA A 96 -18.65 2.58 11.33
C ALA A 96 -18.57 3.89 10.53
N LEU A 97 -17.61 4.02 9.61
CA LEU A 97 -17.48 5.19 8.74
C LEU A 97 -18.69 5.39 7.82
N LEU A 98 -19.31 4.30 7.37
CA LEU A 98 -20.51 4.35 6.53
C LEU A 98 -21.81 4.52 7.33
N GLY A 99 -21.78 4.47 8.66
CA GLY A 99 -22.98 4.43 9.49
C GLY A 99 -23.86 3.20 9.24
N ALA A 100 -23.26 2.12 8.73
CA ALA A 100 -23.97 0.88 8.38
C ALA A 100 -24.04 -0.05 9.59
N THR A 101 -25.19 -0.69 9.80
CA THR A 101 -25.34 -1.74 10.80
C THR A 101 -24.96 -3.11 10.23
N GLY A 102 -24.28 -3.91 11.04
CA GLY A 102 -23.85 -5.26 10.66
C GLY A 102 -24.94 -6.31 10.89
N GLY A 103 -24.96 -7.32 10.02
CA GLY A 103 -25.68 -8.59 10.17
C GLY A 103 -24.84 -9.73 9.60
N GLU A 104 -25.26 -10.98 9.79
CA GLU A 104 -24.47 -12.15 9.36
C GLU A 104 -24.15 -12.14 7.86
N LEU A 105 -25.12 -11.76 7.02
CA LEU A 105 -24.92 -11.68 5.57
C LEU A 105 -23.92 -10.58 5.17
N ALA A 106 -23.93 -9.45 5.90
CA ALA A 106 -22.97 -8.37 5.71
C ALA A 106 -21.55 -8.79 6.14
N ALA A 107 -21.43 -9.46 7.29
CA ALA A 107 -20.16 -10.00 7.76
C ALA A 107 -19.58 -11.03 6.77
N LEU A 108 -20.44 -11.93 6.24
CA LEU A 108 -20.03 -12.86 5.19
C LEU A 108 -19.58 -12.11 3.93
N SER A 109 -20.37 -11.15 3.44
CA SER A 109 -20.06 -10.39 2.21
C SER A 109 -18.75 -9.59 2.32
N LEU A 110 -18.51 -8.95 3.47
CA LEU A 110 -17.27 -8.22 3.73
C LEU A 110 -16.07 -9.16 3.86
N SER A 111 -16.27 -10.40 4.32
CA SER A 111 -15.19 -11.39 4.44
C SER A 111 -14.66 -11.90 3.10
N LEU A 112 -15.38 -11.65 2.00
CA LEU A 112 -14.99 -12.11 0.67
C LEU A 112 -14.03 -11.12 0.02
N ASP A 113 -12.94 -11.65 -0.53
CA ASP A 113 -12.13 -10.99 -1.54
C ASP A 113 -12.37 -11.59 -2.92
N LEU A 114 -12.17 -10.76 -3.93
CA LEU A 114 -12.27 -11.14 -5.33
C LEU A 114 -10.87 -11.07 -5.96
N ARG A 115 -10.41 -12.21 -6.48
CA ARG A 115 -9.20 -12.29 -7.30
C ARG A 115 -9.58 -12.57 -8.75
N LEU A 116 -9.24 -11.66 -9.65
CA LEU A 116 -9.64 -11.68 -11.05
C LEU A 116 -8.44 -12.03 -11.94
N VAL A 117 -8.60 -13.01 -12.82
CA VAL A 117 -7.59 -13.41 -13.80
C VAL A 117 -8.20 -13.36 -15.21
N PRO A 118 -7.64 -12.57 -16.15
CA PRO A 118 -6.59 -11.59 -15.95
C PRO A 118 -7.01 -10.42 -15.04
N GLY A 119 -6.07 -9.80 -14.31
CA GLY A 119 -6.37 -8.73 -13.33
C GLY A 119 -6.76 -7.37 -13.93
N CYS A 120 -6.64 -7.22 -15.25
CA CYS A 120 -7.09 -6.07 -16.03
C CYS A 120 -7.63 -6.55 -17.38
N PHE A 121 -8.28 -5.66 -18.14
CA PHE A 121 -8.83 -6.00 -19.44
C PHE A 121 -8.73 -4.84 -20.43
N GLU A 122 -8.85 -5.13 -21.72
CA GLU A 122 -8.78 -4.12 -22.77
C GLU A 122 -10.13 -3.45 -23.04
N VAL A 123 -10.06 -2.20 -23.49
CA VAL A 123 -11.19 -1.43 -24.02
C VAL A 123 -11.89 -2.21 -25.12
N ARG A 124 -13.23 -2.28 -25.06
CA ARG A 124 -14.05 -2.83 -26.14
C ARG A 124 -15.20 -1.91 -26.51
N ARG A 125 -15.28 -1.62 -27.81
CA ARG A 125 -16.36 -0.85 -28.43
C ARG A 125 -17.58 -1.70 -28.79
N GLU A 126 -17.43 -3.01 -28.92
CA GLU A 126 -18.50 -3.94 -29.31
C GLU A 126 -18.34 -5.30 -28.62
N GLY A 127 -19.46 -6.01 -28.43
CA GLY A 127 -19.48 -7.38 -27.94
C GLY A 127 -19.11 -7.55 -26.46
N ARG A 128 -18.80 -8.79 -26.06
CA ARG A 128 -18.27 -9.13 -24.73
C ARG A 128 -16.76 -9.29 -24.82
N GLY A 129 -16.05 -8.92 -23.75
CA GLY A 129 -14.61 -9.12 -23.61
C GLY A 129 -14.19 -10.59 -23.58
N GLU A 130 -12.89 -10.80 -23.40
CA GLU A 130 -12.32 -12.14 -23.15
C GLU A 130 -12.86 -12.72 -21.84
N ALA A 131 -12.84 -14.05 -21.75
CA ALA A 131 -13.28 -14.73 -20.54
C ALA A 131 -12.30 -14.43 -19.39
N MET A 132 -12.84 -14.16 -18.21
CA MET A 132 -12.08 -13.91 -16.99
C MET A 132 -12.58 -14.84 -15.90
N THR A 133 -11.67 -15.30 -15.05
CA THR A 133 -11.96 -16.11 -13.88
C THR A 133 -11.94 -15.22 -12.64
N VAL A 134 -13.01 -15.25 -11.85
CA VAL A 134 -13.09 -14.60 -10.54
C VAL A 134 -13.02 -15.69 -9.49
N SER A 135 -11.92 -15.77 -8.76
CA SER A 135 -11.82 -16.55 -7.53
C SER A 135 -12.40 -15.73 -6.38
N LEU A 136 -13.36 -16.32 -5.66
CA LEU A 136 -13.91 -15.76 -4.43
C LEU A 136 -13.27 -16.49 -3.26
N GLU A 137 -12.54 -15.74 -2.44
CA GLU A 137 -11.77 -16.27 -1.31
C GLU A 137 -12.17 -15.56 -0.02
N ARG A 138 -12.08 -16.25 1.12
CA ARG A 138 -12.34 -15.63 2.43
C ARG A 138 -11.07 -15.09 3.05
N LEU A 139 -11.11 -13.82 3.45
CA LEU A 139 -10.03 -13.15 4.17
C LEU A 139 -10.02 -13.48 5.67
N TRP A 140 -11.18 -13.75 6.26
CA TRP A 140 -11.33 -14.22 7.64
C TRP A 140 -12.54 -15.16 7.79
N ARG A 141 -12.57 -15.89 8.91
CA ARG A 141 -13.71 -16.77 9.24
C ARG A 141 -14.85 -15.94 9.80
N GLY A 142 -16.06 -16.23 9.35
CA GLY A 142 -17.32 -15.63 9.77
C GLY A 142 -18.49 -16.59 9.54
N PRO A 143 -19.74 -16.17 9.80
CA PRO A 143 -20.90 -17.04 9.62
C PRO A 143 -21.04 -17.48 8.16
N GLY A 144 -21.21 -18.78 7.93
CA GLY A 144 -21.43 -19.37 6.61
C GLY A 144 -22.90 -19.71 6.41
N ARG A 145 -23.53 -19.14 5.39
CA ARG A 145 -24.89 -19.51 4.97
C ARG A 145 -24.99 -19.58 3.45
N ALA A 146 -25.92 -20.38 2.95
CA ALA A 146 -26.21 -20.39 1.52
C ALA A 146 -26.77 -19.03 1.09
N ALA A 147 -26.32 -18.54 -0.06
CA ALA A 147 -26.70 -17.26 -0.61
C ALA A 147 -26.63 -17.31 -2.14
N ARG A 148 -27.37 -16.42 -2.81
CA ARG A 148 -27.12 -16.12 -4.22
C ARG A 148 -26.00 -15.10 -4.29
N VAL A 149 -24.98 -15.41 -5.07
CA VAL A 149 -23.81 -14.57 -5.30
C VAL A 149 -23.98 -13.90 -6.65
N SER A 150 -23.96 -12.57 -6.67
CA SER A 150 -24.05 -11.78 -7.90
C SER A 150 -22.83 -10.90 -8.05
N LEU A 151 -22.18 -10.97 -9.20
CA LEU A 151 -21.05 -10.12 -9.56
C LEU A 151 -21.54 -8.98 -10.45
N PHE A 152 -21.08 -7.76 -10.15
CA PHE A 152 -21.46 -6.56 -10.88
C PHE A 152 -20.24 -5.74 -11.28
N TRP A 153 -20.22 -5.33 -12.55
CA TRP A 153 -19.34 -4.30 -13.04
C TRP A 153 -19.90 -2.92 -12.69
N VAL A 154 -19.06 -2.05 -12.17
CA VAL A 154 -19.33 -0.63 -11.97
C VAL A 154 -18.37 0.16 -12.85
N ALA A 155 -18.92 0.87 -13.82
CA ALA A 155 -18.18 1.71 -14.74
C ALA A 155 -17.62 2.96 -14.04
N PRO A 156 -16.64 3.67 -14.64
CA PRO A 156 -16.10 4.91 -14.09
C PRO A 156 -17.16 6.01 -13.85
N ASP A 157 -18.25 5.99 -14.61
CA ASP A 157 -19.40 6.90 -14.47
C ASP A 157 -20.39 6.45 -13.37
N GLY A 158 -20.10 5.35 -12.67
CA GLY A 158 -20.95 4.75 -11.64
C GLY A 158 -22.02 3.81 -12.17
N LYS A 159 -22.15 3.62 -13.50
CA LYS A 159 -23.16 2.74 -14.07
C LYS A 159 -22.89 1.28 -13.71
N ARG A 160 -23.88 0.65 -13.10
CA ARG A 160 -23.81 -0.75 -12.64
C ARG A 160 -24.40 -1.70 -13.69
N SER A 161 -23.72 -2.82 -13.94
CA SER A 161 -24.20 -3.89 -14.82
C SER A 161 -23.86 -5.27 -14.23
N ARG A 162 -24.77 -6.23 -14.35
CA ARG A 162 -24.58 -7.58 -13.81
C ARG A 162 -23.67 -8.41 -14.71
N ALA A 163 -22.62 -8.99 -14.14
CA ALA A 163 -21.69 -9.87 -14.83
C ALA A 163 -22.18 -11.34 -14.81
N ARG A 164 -22.56 -11.83 -13.62
CA ARG A 164 -23.02 -13.20 -13.38
C ARG A 164 -23.78 -13.30 -12.07
N SER A 165 -24.65 -14.31 -11.93
CA SER A 165 -25.38 -14.57 -10.68
C SER A 165 -25.67 -16.06 -10.53
N GLU A 166 -25.33 -16.64 -9.37
CA GLU A 166 -25.47 -18.07 -9.12
C GLU A 166 -25.82 -18.38 -7.65
N PRO A 167 -26.60 -19.44 -7.38
CA PRO A 167 -26.79 -19.94 -6.02
C PRO A 167 -25.53 -20.64 -5.53
N VAL A 168 -25.10 -20.34 -4.29
CA VAL A 168 -23.88 -20.88 -3.68
C VAL A 168 -24.20 -21.45 -2.30
N THR A 169 -23.65 -22.64 -2.03
CA THR A 169 -23.84 -23.34 -0.75
C THR A 169 -22.89 -22.78 0.31
N ALA A 170 -23.24 -22.93 1.60
CA ALA A 170 -22.38 -22.50 2.70
C ALA A 170 -20.97 -23.13 2.62
N ALA A 171 -20.87 -24.39 2.21
CA ALA A 171 -19.61 -25.12 2.09
C ALA A 171 -18.67 -24.56 1.01
N ALA A 172 -19.21 -23.96 -0.05
CA ALA A 172 -18.40 -23.34 -1.10
C ALA A 172 -17.68 -22.08 -0.59
N PHE A 173 -18.31 -21.30 0.30
CA PHE A 173 -17.65 -20.15 0.92
C PHE A 173 -16.45 -20.57 1.79
N GLU A 174 -16.50 -21.73 2.46
CA GLU A 174 -15.39 -22.20 3.30
C GLU A 174 -14.15 -22.60 2.49
N ARG A 175 -14.35 -23.11 1.27
CA ARG A 175 -13.26 -23.57 0.39
C ARG A 175 -12.77 -22.50 -0.58
N GLY A 176 -13.59 -21.48 -0.82
CA GLY A 176 -13.48 -20.63 -2.00
C GLY A 176 -14.03 -21.33 -3.25
N PHE A 177 -14.38 -20.54 -4.26
CA PHE A 177 -14.90 -21.04 -5.53
C PHE A 177 -14.65 -20.04 -6.65
N GLU A 178 -14.81 -20.49 -7.89
CA GLU A 178 -14.60 -19.68 -9.08
C GLU A 178 -15.91 -19.34 -9.79
N MET A 179 -15.96 -18.15 -10.40
CA MET A 179 -17.00 -17.73 -11.32
C MET A 179 -16.36 -17.19 -12.60
N TYR A 180 -16.85 -17.61 -13.76
CA TYR A 180 -16.35 -17.11 -15.05
C TYR A 180 -17.21 -15.96 -15.55
N ILE A 181 -16.60 -14.81 -15.83
CA ILE A 181 -17.28 -13.62 -16.32
C ILE A 181 -16.65 -13.15 -17.63
N ARG A 182 -17.28 -12.15 -18.25
CA ARG A 182 -16.68 -11.39 -19.35
C ARG A 182 -16.85 -9.91 -19.03
N PRO A 183 -15.87 -9.05 -19.35
CA PRO A 183 -16.05 -7.62 -19.20
C PRO A 183 -17.10 -7.12 -20.21
N PRO A 184 -17.85 -6.06 -19.85
CA PRO A 184 -18.84 -5.47 -20.72
C PRO A 184 -18.16 -4.64 -21.82
N MET A 185 -18.96 -4.02 -22.69
CA MET A 185 -18.49 -2.89 -23.48
C MET A 185 -17.95 -1.82 -22.54
N SER A 186 -16.76 -1.33 -22.83
CA SER A 186 -15.95 -0.59 -21.86
C SER A 186 -15.24 0.60 -22.48
N ALA A 187 -15.03 1.62 -21.66
CA ALA A 187 -14.15 2.76 -21.93
C ALA A 187 -12.89 2.62 -21.05
N PRO A 188 -11.75 3.22 -21.45
CA PRO A 188 -10.54 3.16 -20.65
C PRO A 188 -10.76 3.85 -19.29
N GLY A 189 -10.06 3.35 -18.26
CA GLY A 189 -10.12 3.89 -16.91
C GLY A 189 -10.32 2.81 -15.84
N ARG A 190 -10.58 3.27 -14.61
CA ARG A 190 -10.75 2.38 -13.47
C ARG A 190 -12.20 1.94 -13.31
N TRP A 191 -12.43 0.66 -13.57
CA TRP A 191 -13.70 -0.02 -13.29
C TRP A 191 -13.65 -0.64 -11.90
N HIS A 192 -14.82 -1.03 -11.38
CA HIS A 192 -14.88 -1.86 -10.19
C HIS A 192 -15.68 -3.13 -10.44
N LEU A 193 -15.28 -4.23 -9.83
CA LEU A 193 -16.06 -5.45 -9.73
C LEU A 193 -16.52 -5.60 -8.27
N THR A 194 -17.82 -5.76 -8.07
CA THR A 194 -18.42 -5.87 -6.73
C THR A 194 -19.18 -7.19 -6.64
N VAL A 195 -19.01 -7.89 -5.52
CA VAL A 195 -19.87 -9.01 -5.13
C VAL A 195 -21.06 -8.50 -4.34
N GLU A 196 -22.23 -9.07 -4.56
CA GLU A 196 -23.43 -8.85 -3.75
C GLU A 196 -24.01 -10.21 -3.38
N LEU A 197 -24.27 -10.40 -2.09
CA LEU A 197 -24.93 -11.59 -1.57
C LEU A 197 -26.40 -11.31 -1.35
N GLU A 198 -27.27 -12.23 -1.75
CA GLU A 198 -28.71 -12.19 -1.49
C GLU A 198 -29.14 -13.48 -0.77
N ALA A 199 -29.78 -13.34 0.38
CA ALA A 199 -30.30 -14.48 1.13
C ALA A 199 -31.47 -14.08 2.03
N ALA A 200 -32.56 -14.85 2.02
CA ALA A 200 -33.77 -14.60 2.82
C ALA A 200 -34.34 -13.17 2.71
N GLY A 201 -34.27 -12.56 1.51
CA GLY A 201 -34.75 -11.20 1.26
C GLY A 201 -33.79 -10.08 1.67
N GLU A 202 -32.66 -10.41 2.29
CA GLU A 202 -31.58 -9.47 2.60
C GLU A 202 -30.58 -9.40 1.45
N THR A 203 -29.99 -8.23 1.25
CA THR A 203 -28.87 -8.03 0.32
C THR A 203 -27.69 -7.42 1.06
N ALA A 204 -26.49 -7.88 0.75
CA ALA A 204 -25.26 -7.38 1.34
C ALA A 204 -24.19 -7.17 0.25
N PRO A 205 -23.86 -5.91 -0.10
CA PRO A 205 -22.76 -5.64 -1.00
C PRO A 205 -21.43 -5.92 -0.29
N GLY A 206 -20.53 -6.60 -1.00
CA GLY A 206 -19.13 -6.76 -0.59
C GLY A 206 -18.34 -5.52 -0.94
N ILE A 207 -17.02 -5.58 -0.71
CA ILE A 207 -16.15 -4.44 -0.98
C ILE A 207 -15.79 -4.43 -2.48
N PRO A 208 -16.05 -3.33 -3.22
CA PRO A 208 -15.68 -3.23 -4.63
C PRO A 208 -14.17 -3.38 -4.82
N ILE A 209 -13.78 -4.10 -5.87
CA ILE A 209 -12.39 -4.26 -6.25
C ILE A 209 -12.07 -3.42 -7.49
N PRO A 210 -11.01 -2.58 -7.51
CA PRO A 210 -10.60 -1.88 -8.71
C PRO A 210 -10.05 -2.84 -9.77
N VAL A 211 -10.48 -2.64 -11.01
CA VAL A 211 -10.03 -3.36 -12.20
C VAL A 211 -9.75 -2.34 -13.30
N ASP A 212 -8.50 -2.28 -13.76
CA ASP A 212 -8.12 -1.30 -14.77
C ASP A 212 -8.54 -1.79 -16.18
N CYS A 213 -9.20 -0.91 -16.92
CA CYS A 213 -9.54 -1.07 -18.33
C CYS A 213 -8.56 -0.24 -19.16
N VAL A 214 -7.79 -0.88 -20.02
CA VAL A 214 -6.64 -0.26 -20.69
C VAL A 214 -6.83 -0.23 -22.20
N ALA A 215 -6.22 0.74 -22.87
CA ALA A 215 -6.42 0.89 -24.32
C ALA A 215 -5.76 -0.23 -25.13
N ASP A 216 -4.59 -0.69 -24.70
CA ASP A 216 -3.77 -1.67 -25.40
C ASP A 216 -2.85 -2.37 -24.37
N LEU A 217 -3.15 -3.62 -24.02
CA LEU A 217 -2.33 -4.37 -23.06
C LEU A 217 -0.99 -4.78 -23.67
N ALA A 218 -0.96 -5.03 -24.98
CA ALA A 218 0.23 -5.53 -25.64
C ALA A 218 1.36 -4.50 -25.58
N SER A 219 1.08 -3.23 -25.87
CA SER A 219 2.10 -2.16 -25.79
C SER A 219 2.58 -1.85 -24.37
N TRP A 220 1.84 -2.28 -23.34
CA TRP A 220 2.24 -2.08 -21.94
C TRP A 220 3.11 -3.22 -21.41
N ARG A 221 3.15 -4.36 -22.12
CA ARG A 221 4.03 -5.50 -21.82
C ARG A 221 5.43 -5.33 -22.39
N GLU A 222 5.62 -4.46 -23.38
CA GLU A 222 6.94 -4.20 -23.95
C GLU A 222 7.81 -3.53 -22.88
N PRO A 223 8.87 -4.21 -22.38
CA PRO A 223 9.68 -3.67 -21.31
C PRO A 223 10.46 -2.46 -21.82
N GLU A 224 10.38 -1.35 -21.09
CA GLU A 224 11.27 -0.23 -21.34
C GLU A 224 12.70 -0.59 -20.87
N ASP A 225 13.72 0.03 -21.47
CA ASP A 225 15.13 -0.25 -21.14
C ASP A 225 15.52 0.10 -19.68
N SER A 226 14.65 0.79 -18.96
CA SER A 226 14.85 1.18 -17.56
C SER A 226 14.56 0.03 -16.58
N ALA A 227 15.24 0.02 -15.43
CA ALA A 227 14.95 -0.96 -14.37
C ALA A 227 13.51 -0.84 -13.84
N ALA A 228 12.98 0.39 -13.77
CA ALA A 228 11.60 0.65 -13.38
C ALA A 228 10.59 0.13 -14.41
N GLY A 229 10.89 0.25 -15.70
CA GLY A 229 10.07 -0.29 -16.79
C GLY A 229 10.02 -1.82 -16.78
N ARG A 230 11.15 -2.49 -16.53
CA ARG A 230 11.17 -3.95 -16.34
C ARG A 230 10.35 -4.39 -15.12
N ALA A 231 10.53 -3.74 -13.97
CA ALA A 231 9.75 -4.06 -12.77
C ALA A 231 8.24 -3.83 -12.97
N PHE A 232 7.87 -2.82 -13.75
CA PHE A 232 6.48 -2.59 -14.13
C PHE A 232 5.93 -3.70 -15.04
N ALA A 233 6.67 -4.09 -16.08
CA ALA A 233 6.26 -5.17 -16.98
C ALA A 233 6.11 -6.50 -16.22
N GLU A 234 7.07 -6.85 -15.35
CA GLU A 234 6.97 -8.01 -14.47
C GLU A 234 5.72 -7.94 -13.58
N ARG A 235 5.43 -6.78 -12.98
CA ARG A 235 4.21 -6.62 -12.17
C ARG A 235 2.93 -6.73 -13.00
N LEU A 236 2.94 -6.22 -14.23
CA LEU A 236 1.83 -6.35 -15.17
C LEU A 236 1.60 -7.82 -15.55
N ASP A 237 2.66 -8.60 -15.77
CA ASP A 237 2.53 -10.02 -16.05
C ASP A 237 1.95 -10.77 -14.85
N LEU A 238 2.41 -10.49 -13.62
CA LEU A 238 1.82 -11.08 -12.41
C LEU A 238 0.34 -10.71 -12.24
N LEU A 239 -0.05 -9.48 -12.59
CA LEU A 239 -1.46 -9.05 -12.61
C LEU A 239 -2.27 -9.85 -13.63
N LEU A 240 -1.74 -10.06 -14.83
CA LEU A 240 -2.43 -10.72 -15.93
C LEU A 240 -2.51 -12.24 -15.75
N GLU A 241 -1.47 -12.86 -15.22
CA GLU A 241 -1.40 -14.32 -15.08
C GLU A 241 -2.00 -14.82 -13.76
N LEU A 242 -1.85 -14.06 -12.67
CA LEU A 242 -2.17 -14.52 -11.32
C LEU A 242 -3.27 -13.71 -10.63
N GLY A 243 -3.64 -12.55 -11.19
CA GLY A 243 -4.67 -11.69 -10.62
C GLY A 243 -4.25 -11.01 -9.33
N LEU A 244 -2.94 -10.81 -9.12
CA LEU A 244 -2.45 -10.11 -7.93
C LEU A 244 -3.10 -8.72 -7.85
N ARG A 245 -3.36 -8.22 -6.64
CA ARG A 245 -3.93 -6.88 -6.49
C ARG A 245 -2.81 -5.85 -6.49
N ARG A 246 -3.14 -4.62 -6.89
CA ARG A 246 -2.29 -3.45 -6.70
C ARG A 246 -2.87 -2.71 -5.51
N GLY A 247 -2.15 -2.62 -4.40
CA GLY A 247 -2.56 -1.82 -3.23
C GLY A 247 -2.52 -0.31 -3.49
N SER A 248 -2.92 0.13 -4.69
CA SER A 248 -2.62 1.42 -5.29
C SER A 248 -3.88 2.17 -5.68
N LEU A 249 -3.91 3.45 -5.33
CA LEU A 249 -4.88 4.40 -5.85
C LEU A 249 -4.59 4.80 -7.31
N ALA A 250 -3.39 4.53 -7.82
CA ALA A 250 -3.02 4.81 -9.20
C ALA A 250 -3.55 3.75 -10.17
N THR A 251 -4.07 4.19 -11.31
CA THR A 251 -4.38 3.34 -12.46
C THR A 251 -3.10 2.83 -13.13
N LEU A 252 -3.18 1.70 -13.85
CA LEU A 252 -2.07 1.25 -14.69
C LEU A 252 -1.65 2.32 -15.72
N ALA A 253 -2.61 3.10 -16.25
CA ALA A 253 -2.33 4.16 -17.22
C ALA A 253 -1.44 5.28 -16.63
N GLU A 254 -1.75 5.72 -15.41
CA GLU A 254 -1.00 6.75 -14.70
C GLU A 254 0.44 6.28 -14.41
N GLN A 255 0.61 5.04 -13.97
CA GLN A 255 1.94 4.47 -13.74
C GLN A 255 2.76 4.36 -15.02
N HIS A 256 2.14 3.85 -16.09
CA HIS A 256 2.78 3.73 -17.38
C HIS A 256 3.17 5.10 -17.96
N ALA A 257 2.33 6.12 -17.75
CA ALA A 257 2.65 7.50 -18.12
C ALA A 257 3.88 8.04 -17.36
N ILE A 258 3.99 7.79 -16.06
CA ILE A 258 5.14 8.19 -15.24
C ILE A 258 6.44 7.54 -15.72
N LEU A 259 6.41 6.24 -16.03
CA LEU A 259 7.58 5.51 -16.51
C LEU A 259 8.11 6.10 -17.82
N ARG A 260 7.20 6.51 -18.71
CA ARG A 260 7.51 7.23 -19.95
C ARG A 260 7.92 8.69 -19.76
N GLY A 261 8.06 9.15 -18.52
CA GLY A 261 8.43 10.52 -18.19
C GLY A 261 7.33 11.54 -18.48
N ALA A 262 6.07 11.11 -18.61
CA ALA A 262 4.96 12.04 -18.76
C ALA A 262 4.76 12.81 -17.45
N PRO A 263 4.81 14.15 -17.47
CA PRO A 263 4.56 14.95 -16.29
C PRO A 263 3.07 14.88 -15.95
N GLU A 264 2.69 14.15 -14.91
CA GLU A 264 1.37 14.35 -14.31
C GLU A 264 1.35 15.67 -13.55
N ALA A 265 0.37 16.53 -13.87
CA ALA A 265 -0.05 17.67 -13.06
C ALA A 265 1.09 18.45 -12.36
N GLY A 266 2.15 18.78 -13.11
CA GLY A 266 3.23 19.65 -12.66
C GLY A 266 4.15 19.07 -11.57
N VAL A 267 4.23 17.74 -11.39
CA VAL A 267 5.33 17.11 -10.63
C VAL A 267 5.97 16.02 -11.50
N LEU A 268 7.27 16.14 -11.72
CA LEU A 268 8.05 15.11 -12.37
C LEU A 268 8.33 14.01 -11.32
N LEU A 269 7.90 12.79 -11.60
CA LEU A 269 8.19 11.61 -10.80
C LEU A 269 9.27 10.83 -11.53
N MET A 270 10.44 10.65 -10.90
CA MET A 270 11.54 9.92 -11.53
C MET A 270 11.81 8.65 -10.73
N PRO A 271 11.36 7.48 -11.24
CA PRO A 271 11.72 6.22 -10.64
C PRO A 271 13.21 5.94 -10.90
N SER A 272 13.92 5.55 -9.86
CA SER A 272 15.34 5.19 -9.91
C SER A 272 15.59 3.95 -9.06
N ALA A 273 16.67 3.24 -9.36
CA ALA A 273 17.12 2.11 -8.55
C ALA A 273 18.38 2.54 -7.78
N VAL A 274 18.34 2.48 -6.45
CA VAL A 274 19.47 2.79 -5.54
C VAL A 274 19.64 1.59 -4.63
N ALA A 275 20.85 1.03 -4.52
CA ALA A 275 21.09 -0.23 -3.80
C ALA A 275 20.13 -1.39 -4.18
N GLY A 276 19.64 -1.43 -5.42
CA GLY A 276 18.65 -2.44 -5.87
C GLY A 276 17.21 -2.19 -5.41
N VAL A 277 16.93 -1.04 -4.80
CA VAL A 277 15.62 -0.61 -4.31
C VAL A 277 15.04 0.40 -5.27
N ILE A 278 13.75 0.28 -5.58
CA ILE A 278 13.06 1.28 -6.40
C ILE A 278 12.65 2.46 -5.52
N LEU A 279 13.10 3.66 -5.88
CA LEU A 279 12.70 4.92 -5.29
C LEU A 279 12.05 5.81 -6.31
N CYS A 280 11.11 6.64 -5.86
CA CYS A 280 10.54 7.72 -6.63
C CYS A 280 11.04 9.05 -6.08
N GLU A 281 11.83 9.77 -6.86
CA GLU A 281 12.14 11.17 -6.55
C GLU A 281 10.95 12.05 -6.95
N LEU A 282 10.48 12.85 -6.00
CA LEU A 282 9.41 13.82 -6.21
C LEU A 282 10.03 15.16 -6.62
N ASN A 283 9.66 15.68 -7.79
CA ASN A 283 10.06 16.99 -8.30
C ASN A 283 11.60 17.19 -8.45
N PRO A 284 12.31 16.31 -9.19
CA PRO A 284 13.76 16.36 -9.35
C PRO A 284 14.27 17.64 -10.03
N GLN A 285 13.43 18.40 -10.72
CA GLN A 285 13.83 19.60 -11.45
C GLN A 285 13.71 20.92 -10.65
N SER A 286 13.37 20.87 -9.35
CA SER A 286 13.28 22.10 -8.55
C SER A 286 14.64 22.83 -8.53
N PRO A 287 14.72 24.09 -9.00
CA PRO A 287 15.97 24.86 -9.11
C PRO A 287 16.44 25.44 -7.77
N MET A 288 15.71 25.19 -6.67
CA MET A 288 16.06 25.66 -5.34
C MET A 288 17.28 24.90 -4.81
N ARG A 289 18.22 25.62 -4.18
CA ARG A 289 19.28 24.99 -3.38
C ARG A 289 18.61 24.19 -2.26
N ARG A 290 18.80 22.88 -2.29
CA ARG A 290 18.18 21.96 -1.33
C ARG A 290 19.01 21.97 -0.05
N SER A 291 18.33 21.94 1.08
CA SER A 291 18.96 21.92 2.40
C SER A 291 18.89 20.55 3.07
N ALA A 292 17.92 19.73 2.67
CA ALA A 292 17.73 18.40 3.24
C ALA A 292 17.07 17.42 2.23
N THR A 293 17.33 16.14 2.46
CA THR A 293 16.71 15.00 1.77
C THR A 293 15.77 14.28 2.73
N VAL A 294 14.50 14.14 2.36
CA VAL A 294 13.49 13.36 3.07
C VAL A 294 13.32 12.01 2.38
N LEU A 295 13.57 10.92 3.10
CA LEU A 295 13.31 9.57 2.62
C LEU A 295 12.08 9.00 3.34
N VAL A 296 11.02 8.74 2.57
CA VAL A 296 9.72 8.25 3.04
C VAL A 296 9.62 6.75 2.82
N ALA A 297 9.38 6.00 3.90
CA ALA A 297 9.08 4.58 3.84
C ALA A 297 7.61 4.34 3.49
N SER A 298 7.33 3.69 2.35
CA SER A 298 5.97 3.27 2.01
C SER A 298 5.45 2.20 2.96
N ALA A 299 4.13 2.04 2.99
CA ALA A 299 3.52 0.87 3.61
C ALA A 299 3.97 -0.43 2.89
N PRO A 300 4.08 -1.56 3.62
CA PRO A 300 4.31 -2.87 3.00
C PRO A 300 3.28 -3.19 1.90
N GLY A 301 3.71 -3.86 0.84
CA GLY A 301 2.84 -4.27 -0.28
C GLY A 301 2.40 -3.15 -1.22
N ARG A 302 2.71 -1.88 -0.89
CA ARG A 302 2.54 -0.73 -1.78
C ARG A 302 3.90 -0.41 -2.39
N GLY A 303 3.99 -0.35 -3.71
CA GLY A 303 5.21 0.04 -4.41
C GLY A 303 5.48 1.56 -4.35
N ALA A 304 6.67 1.97 -4.76
CA ALA A 304 7.17 3.32 -4.48
C ALA A 304 6.38 4.35 -5.29
N ILE A 305 6.13 3.99 -6.54
CA ILE A 305 5.32 4.75 -7.49
C ILE A 305 3.90 4.88 -6.94
N GLU A 306 3.29 3.76 -6.51
CA GLU A 306 1.94 3.69 -5.95
C GLU A 306 1.74 4.60 -4.74
N SER A 307 2.79 4.76 -3.94
CA SER A 307 2.80 5.56 -2.72
C SER A 307 2.82 7.07 -2.99
N CYS A 308 3.17 7.47 -4.21
CA CYS A 308 3.14 8.87 -4.68
C CYS A 308 1.71 9.36 -5.04
N PHE A 309 0.71 8.48 -5.00
CA PHE A 309 -0.68 8.79 -5.34
C PHE A 309 -1.60 8.87 -4.11
N GLY A 310 -2.78 9.45 -4.33
CA GLY A 310 -3.77 9.69 -3.27
C GLY A 310 -3.45 10.94 -2.42
N PRO A 311 -4.21 11.15 -1.32
CA PRO A 311 -4.04 12.30 -0.45
C PRO A 311 -2.63 12.41 0.15
N GLU A 312 -2.08 11.29 0.63
CA GLU A 312 -0.73 11.20 1.19
C GLU A 312 0.35 11.58 0.16
N GLY A 313 0.34 10.91 -0.99
CA GLY A 313 1.31 11.20 -2.06
C GLY A 313 1.16 12.62 -2.64
N ARG A 314 -0.04 13.20 -2.65
CA ARG A 314 -0.24 14.63 -2.97
C ARG A 314 0.46 15.52 -1.96
N ALA A 315 0.30 15.26 -0.65
CA ALA A 315 0.94 16.07 0.38
C ALA A 315 2.48 16.00 0.31
N TRP A 316 3.06 14.82 0.06
CA TRP A 316 4.51 14.67 -0.15
C TRP A 316 4.99 15.40 -1.41
N ARG A 317 4.20 15.42 -2.48
CA ARG A 317 4.49 16.19 -3.69
C ARG A 317 4.40 17.70 -3.45
N ASP A 318 3.41 18.14 -2.71
CA ASP A 318 3.26 19.56 -2.33
C ASP A 318 4.43 20.01 -1.45
N LEU A 319 4.89 19.15 -0.53
CA LEU A 319 6.13 19.37 0.22
C LEU A 319 7.33 19.55 -0.72
N ALA A 320 7.57 18.58 -1.62
CA ALA A 320 8.69 18.61 -2.57
C ALA A 320 8.63 19.81 -3.55
N ARG A 321 7.45 20.36 -3.78
CA ARG A 321 7.25 21.53 -4.65
C ARG A 321 7.49 22.86 -3.92
N ASN A 322 6.98 22.97 -2.70
CA ASN A 322 6.87 24.23 -1.99
C ASN A 322 7.98 24.45 -0.94
N SER A 323 8.92 23.52 -0.82
CA SER A 323 10.03 23.58 0.11
C SER A 323 11.37 23.29 -0.54
N ASN A 324 12.46 23.64 0.13
CA ASN A 324 13.84 23.34 -0.28
C ASN A 324 14.25 21.89 0.04
N LEU A 325 13.30 20.95 0.01
CA LEU A 325 13.52 19.56 0.37
C LEU A 325 13.52 18.66 -0.86
N ARG A 326 14.45 17.71 -0.90
CA ARG A 326 14.42 16.60 -1.84
C ARG A 326 13.60 15.47 -1.23
N VAL A 327 12.50 15.06 -1.83
CA VAL A 327 11.66 13.98 -1.26
C VAL A 327 11.79 12.72 -2.11
N PHE A 328 12.15 11.62 -1.46
CA PHE A 328 12.14 10.28 -2.03
C PHE A 328 11.09 9.43 -1.34
N VAL A 329 10.36 8.65 -2.13
CA VAL A 329 9.49 7.60 -1.63
C VAL A 329 10.07 6.26 -2.02
N ALA A 330 10.28 5.37 -1.05
CA ALA A 330 10.86 4.05 -1.27
C ALA A 330 9.90 2.96 -0.81
N SER A 331 9.87 1.86 -1.58
CA SER A 331 9.15 0.65 -1.20
C SER A 331 10.11 -0.48 -0.99
N LEU A 332 10.09 -0.98 0.23
CA LEU A 332 10.99 -2.02 0.66
C LEU A 332 10.21 -3.14 1.36
N PRO A 333 10.78 -4.35 1.41
CA PRO A 333 10.18 -5.48 2.12
C PRO A 333 9.87 -5.09 3.56
N ALA A 334 8.84 -5.71 4.15
CA ALA A 334 8.63 -5.64 5.60
C ALA A 334 9.59 -6.57 6.35
N GLY A 335 9.68 -6.42 7.68
CA GLY A 335 10.45 -7.31 8.55
C GLY A 335 11.94 -7.02 8.68
N GLU A 336 12.62 -7.83 9.50
CA GLU A 336 14.02 -7.63 9.90
C GLU A 336 15.00 -7.68 8.71
N HIS A 337 14.70 -8.46 7.67
CA HIS A 337 15.53 -8.55 6.47
C HIS A 337 15.56 -7.26 5.63
N ALA A 338 14.65 -6.32 5.90
CA ALA A 338 14.59 -5.04 5.19
C ALA A 338 15.63 -4.04 5.66
N VAL A 339 16.19 -4.22 6.86
CA VAL A 339 17.08 -3.23 7.50
C VAL A 339 18.35 -2.97 6.68
N ALA A 340 19.02 -4.02 6.20
CA ALA A 340 20.28 -3.87 5.46
C ALA A 340 20.09 -3.15 4.09
N PRO A 341 19.07 -3.47 3.28
CA PRO A 341 18.71 -2.66 2.12
C PRO A 341 18.44 -1.19 2.45
N TRP A 342 17.70 -0.90 3.54
CA TRP A 342 17.43 0.47 3.98
C TRP A 342 18.70 1.25 4.30
N LEU A 343 19.62 0.66 5.07
CA LEU A 343 20.89 1.29 5.40
C LEU A 343 21.74 1.56 4.15
N SER A 344 21.70 0.66 3.17
CA SER A 344 22.42 0.83 1.90
C SER A 344 21.86 2.00 1.08
N VAL A 345 20.54 2.09 0.97
CA VAL A 345 19.85 3.23 0.33
C VAL A 345 20.19 4.54 1.03
N ILE A 346 20.13 4.57 2.37
CA ILE A 346 20.45 5.78 3.16
C ILE A 346 21.89 6.22 2.89
N ALA A 347 22.85 5.28 2.88
CA ALA A 347 24.25 5.59 2.61
C ALA A 347 24.45 6.14 1.18
N GLU A 348 23.86 5.50 0.17
CA GLU A 348 23.96 5.97 -1.22
C GLU A 348 23.33 7.35 -1.41
N LEU A 349 22.16 7.60 -0.81
CA LEU A 349 21.50 8.91 -0.88
C LEU A 349 22.28 10.00 -0.13
N ALA A 350 22.87 9.68 1.03
CA ALA A 350 23.71 10.60 1.77
C ALA A 350 24.98 10.97 1.00
N GLU A 351 25.61 10.01 0.32
CA GLU A 351 26.77 10.28 -0.54
C GLU A 351 26.40 11.10 -1.79
N ALA A 352 25.25 10.82 -2.40
CA ALA A 352 24.76 11.57 -3.55
C ALA A 352 24.36 13.02 -3.18
N GLY A 353 23.85 13.21 -1.97
CA GLY A 353 23.41 14.49 -1.42
C GLY A 353 24.44 15.19 -0.55
N LYS A 354 25.76 14.97 -0.73
CA LYS A 354 26.82 15.55 0.11
C LYS A 354 26.55 17.01 0.51
N GLY A 355 26.25 17.23 1.79
CA GLY A 355 25.93 18.53 2.39
C GLY A 355 24.46 18.72 2.75
N ASP A 356 23.56 17.86 2.26
CA ASP A 356 22.15 17.83 2.63
C ASP A 356 21.96 17.06 3.94
N GLU A 357 21.09 17.57 4.80
CA GLU A 357 20.64 16.86 5.99
C GLU A 357 19.66 15.73 5.62
N MET A 358 19.82 14.53 6.17
CA MET A 358 18.91 13.42 5.90
C MET A 358 17.81 13.32 6.95
N ILE A 359 16.56 13.32 6.49
CA ILE A 359 15.35 13.15 7.31
C ILE A 359 14.69 11.82 6.91
N LEU A 360 14.47 10.92 7.87
CA LEU A 360 13.79 9.65 7.60
C LEU A 360 12.36 9.68 8.12
N ALA A 361 11.39 9.49 7.23
CA ALA A 361 9.97 9.37 7.56
C ALA A 361 9.56 7.89 7.56
N LEU A 362 9.45 7.29 8.75
CA LEU A 362 9.32 5.85 8.95
C LEU A 362 7.96 5.46 9.51
N ARG A 363 7.35 4.45 8.90
CA ARG A 363 6.04 3.90 9.30
C ARG A 363 6.14 2.42 9.68
N GLY A 364 5.26 1.98 10.57
CA GLY A 364 5.08 0.56 10.89
C GLY A 364 6.33 -0.05 11.53
N GLU A 365 6.68 -1.27 11.13
CA GLU A 365 7.85 -2.00 11.68
C GLU A 365 9.17 -1.25 11.51
N LEU A 366 9.32 -0.50 10.41
CA LEU A 366 10.55 0.27 10.13
C LEU A 366 10.78 1.38 11.15
N ALA A 367 9.72 1.93 11.75
CA ALA A 367 9.85 2.93 12.82
C ALA A 367 10.46 2.36 14.11
N LEU A 368 10.49 1.02 14.28
CA LEU A 368 11.18 0.36 15.39
C LEU A 368 12.53 -0.23 15.00
N LEU A 369 12.58 -0.92 13.87
CA LEU A 369 13.78 -1.67 13.45
C LEU A 369 14.90 -0.72 13.04
N LEU A 370 14.58 0.32 12.27
CA LEU A 370 15.59 1.16 11.65
C LEU A 370 16.31 2.08 12.64
N PRO A 371 15.66 2.71 13.65
CA PRO A 371 16.39 3.49 14.66
C PRO A 371 17.43 2.66 15.42
N GLN A 372 17.10 1.42 15.79
CA GLN A 372 18.05 0.50 16.46
C GLN A 372 19.22 0.12 15.54
N ALA A 373 18.95 -0.04 14.25
CA ALA A 373 19.98 -0.35 13.28
C ALA A 373 20.91 0.85 13.01
N ILE A 374 20.36 2.05 12.93
CA ILE A 374 21.10 3.31 12.78
C ILE A 374 22.03 3.55 13.98
N GLU A 375 21.58 3.25 15.19
CA GLU A 375 22.43 3.34 16.40
C GLU A 375 23.67 2.44 16.29
N ARG A 376 23.50 1.23 15.74
CA ARG A 376 24.58 0.24 15.57
C ARG A 376 25.47 0.51 14.36
N ALA A 377 24.93 1.19 13.35
CA ALA A 377 25.61 1.57 12.13
C ALA A 377 25.47 3.09 11.95
N PRO A 378 26.23 3.90 12.70
CA PRO A 378 26.07 5.35 12.68
C PRO A 378 26.26 5.89 11.27
N ALA A 379 25.15 6.15 10.59
CA ALA A 379 25.11 6.87 9.34
C ALA A 379 25.27 8.35 9.70
N ALA A 380 26.45 8.90 9.46
CA ALA A 380 26.88 10.23 9.89
C ALA A 380 26.06 11.41 9.31
N SER A 381 24.93 11.16 8.67
CA SER A 381 24.15 12.13 7.88
C SER A 381 22.67 12.23 8.30
N ILE A 382 22.19 11.42 9.25
CA ILE A 382 20.78 11.47 9.67
C ILE A 382 20.57 12.61 10.66
N ALA A 383 19.94 13.67 10.19
CA ALA A 383 19.64 14.86 10.96
C ALA A 383 18.34 14.72 11.76
N ALA A 384 17.37 13.91 11.29
CA ALA A 384 16.09 13.73 11.96
C ALA A 384 15.39 12.42 11.62
N LEU A 385 14.58 11.93 12.56
CA LEU A 385 13.63 10.84 12.35
C LEU A 385 12.20 11.33 12.58
N VAL A 386 11.30 10.99 11.67
CA VAL A 386 9.85 11.15 11.83
C VAL A 386 9.22 9.78 11.93
N LEU A 387 8.63 9.46 13.08
CA LEU A 387 8.13 8.13 13.41
C LEU A 387 6.60 8.15 13.49
N TYR A 388 5.96 7.39 12.60
CA TYR A 388 4.50 7.21 12.58
C TYR A 388 4.13 5.90 13.25
N SER A 389 3.62 5.97 14.48
CA SER A 389 3.32 4.77 15.26
C SER A 389 2.35 5.04 16.40
N SER A 390 1.75 3.97 16.95
CA SER A 390 0.92 4.06 18.13
C SER A 390 1.75 4.47 19.38
N PRO A 391 1.09 5.07 20.40
CA PRO A 391 1.73 5.47 21.65
C PRO A 391 2.44 4.34 22.39
N ALA A 392 1.87 3.13 22.37
CA ALA A 392 2.40 1.96 23.10
C ALA A 392 3.75 1.49 22.54
N THR A 393 3.98 1.72 21.24
CA THR A 393 5.23 1.39 20.57
C THR A 393 6.39 2.26 21.05
N PHE A 394 6.15 3.52 21.40
CA PHE A 394 7.22 4.44 21.79
C PHE A 394 7.81 4.15 23.17
N SER A 395 7.00 3.58 24.08
CA SER A 395 7.49 3.07 25.36
C SER A 395 8.50 1.92 25.22
N SER A 396 8.52 1.23 24.07
CA SER A 396 9.44 0.13 23.79
C SER A 396 10.74 0.55 23.09
N LEU A 397 10.85 1.80 22.62
CA LEU A 397 12.12 2.35 22.13
C LEU A 397 13.03 2.63 23.33
N ALA A 398 13.77 1.60 23.73
CA ALA A 398 14.59 1.57 24.93
C ALA A 398 15.82 2.49 24.88
N ALA A 399 16.27 2.89 23.68
CA ALA A 399 17.46 3.72 23.49
C ALA A 399 17.12 5.04 22.76
N PRO A 400 17.75 6.16 23.15
CA PRO A 400 17.66 7.41 22.40
C PRO A 400 18.37 7.26 21.05
N ALA A 401 17.69 7.58 19.95
CA ALA A 401 18.38 7.78 18.66
C ALA A 401 19.34 8.99 18.80
N PRO A 402 20.48 9.01 18.07
CA PRO A 402 21.47 10.08 18.17
C PRO A 402 21.02 11.41 17.55
N CYS A 403 19.78 11.51 17.07
CA CYS A 403 19.24 12.66 16.35
C CYS A 403 17.85 13.03 16.89
N PRO A 404 17.40 14.28 16.65
CA PRO A 404 16.03 14.72 16.92
C PRO A 404 14.98 13.76 16.34
N MET A 405 13.92 13.51 17.10
CA MET A 405 12.82 12.64 16.72
C MET A 405 11.47 13.35 16.84
N LEU A 406 10.72 13.35 15.73
CA LEU A 406 9.33 13.75 15.68
C LEU A 406 8.42 12.52 15.77
N PHE A 407 7.67 12.41 16.86
CA PHE A 407 6.70 11.33 17.04
C PHE A 407 5.32 11.81 16.63
N VAL A 408 4.72 11.12 15.65
CA VAL A 408 3.36 11.39 15.17
C VAL A 408 2.48 10.21 15.57
N SER A 409 1.49 10.47 16.44
CA SER A 409 0.54 9.47 16.90
C SER A 409 -0.83 10.05 17.20
N GLY A 410 -1.85 9.20 17.03
CA GLY A 410 -3.26 9.55 17.28
C GLY A 410 -3.71 9.53 18.75
N ALA A 411 -2.83 9.78 19.71
CA ALA A 411 -3.22 9.97 21.11
C ALA A 411 -2.72 11.30 21.65
N SER A 412 -3.32 11.73 22.77
CA SER A 412 -3.17 13.03 23.41
C SER A 412 -1.74 13.51 23.68
N ALA A 413 -1.61 14.83 23.74
CA ALA A 413 -0.35 15.56 23.90
C ALA A 413 0.37 15.30 25.19
N GLY A 414 1.67 15.09 25.05
CA GLY A 414 2.65 15.36 26.09
C GLY A 414 4.00 15.62 25.45
N SER A 415 4.57 16.81 25.66
CA SER A 415 5.99 17.04 25.40
C SER A 415 6.81 16.34 26.49
N GLY A 416 7.99 15.84 26.15
CA GLY A 416 8.90 15.23 27.12
C GLY A 416 10.30 15.11 26.54
N TYR A 417 11.32 15.29 27.39
CA TYR A 417 12.72 15.08 27.03
C TYR A 417 13.12 13.63 27.34
N THR A 418 14.14 13.10 26.66
CA THR A 418 14.79 11.88 27.11
C THR A 418 15.56 12.10 28.41
N LYS A 419 15.91 11.02 29.12
CA LYS A 419 16.71 11.09 30.35
C LYS A 419 18.11 11.72 30.16
N ASP A 420 18.60 11.76 28.93
CA ASP A 420 19.92 12.27 28.50
C ASP A 420 19.87 13.67 27.85
N GLY A 421 18.70 14.32 27.80
CA GLY A 421 18.58 15.73 27.37
C GLY A 421 18.45 15.97 25.86
N THR A 422 18.40 14.90 25.05
CA THR A 422 18.10 15.02 23.61
C THR A 422 16.66 15.50 23.40
N PRO A 423 16.42 16.54 22.57
CA PRO A 423 15.07 17.05 22.34
C PRO A 423 14.21 15.96 21.68
N ARG A 424 13.11 15.61 22.35
CA ARG A 424 12.01 14.82 21.76
C ARG A 424 10.80 15.73 21.64
N THR A 425 10.43 16.03 20.41
CA THR A 425 9.18 16.74 20.15
C THR A 425 8.11 15.72 19.82
N ARG A 426 7.21 15.50 20.79
CA ARG A 426 6.03 14.66 20.57
C ARG A 426 4.89 15.55 20.11
N ILE A 427 4.50 15.40 18.84
CA ILE A 427 3.27 15.99 18.33
C ILE A 427 2.20 14.92 18.35
N SER A 428 1.42 14.97 19.40
CA SER A 428 0.15 14.28 19.52
C SER A 428 -0.96 14.92 18.70
N ARG A 429 -1.90 14.11 18.25
CA ARG A 429 -3.22 14.60 17.89
C ARG A 429 -4.30 14.00 18.76
N SER A 430 -5.34 14.78 19.02
CA SER A 430 -6.54 14.35 19.74
C SER A 430 -7.46 13.46 18.92
N GLU A 431 -7.24 13.37 17.60
CA GLU A 431 -7.92 12.42 16.74
C GLU A 431 -6.98 11.23 16.53
N ALA A 432 -7.50 10.03 16.81
CA ALA A 432 -6.82 8.78 16.54
C ALA A 432 -6.77 8.57 15.02
N ASP A 433 -5.84 9.29 14.39
CA ASP A 433 -5.79 9.46 12.95
C ASP A 433 -5.29 8.18 12.28
N LEU A 434 -6.16 7.72 11.41
CA LEU A 434 -6.16 6.46 10.71
C LEU A 434 -5.14 6.53 9.58
N LEU A 435 -3.98 5.88 9.76
CA LEU A 435 -2.97 5.69 8.71
C LEU A 435 -2.29 7.03 8.34
N LEU A 436 -1.12 7.03 7.68
CA LEU A 436 -0.30 8.23 7.43
C LEU A 436 -1.15 9.44 7.00
N PRO A 437 -1.39 10.45 7.87
CA PRO A 437 -2.30 11.53 7.53
C PRO A 437 -1.66 12.43 6.47
N PRO A 438 -2.44 12.97 5.52
CA PRO A 438 -1.93 13.90 4.52
C PRO A 438 -1.33 15.18 5.14
N GLU A 439 -1.55 15.48 6.43
CA GLU A 439 -0.92 16.64 7.07
C GLU A 439 0.51 16.39 7.58
N VAL A 440 0.99 15.14 7.55
CA VAL A 440 2.34 14.81 8.01
C VAL A 440 3.44 15.66 7.38
N PRO A 441 3.44 15.89 6.06
CA PRO A 441 4.44 16.77 5.43
C PRO A 441 4.39 18.20 5.97
N ALA A 442 3.21 18.72 6.32
CA ALA A 442 3.06 20.04 6.92
C ALA A 442 3.56 20.09 8.37
N LEU A 443 3.28 19.03 9.15
CA LEU A 443 3.81 18.89 10.52
C LEU A 443 5.34 18.79 10.55
N LEU A 444 5.90 18.06 9.58
CA LEU A 444 7.34 17.95 9.40
C LEU A 444 7.96 19.33 9.14
N LEU A 445 7.40 20.11 8.20
CA LEU A 445 7.88 21.46 7.92
C LEU A 445 7.81 22.39 9.13
N ASP A 446 6.67 22.39 9.83
CA ASP A 446 6.47 23.24 11.01
C ASP A 446 7.47 22.88 12.11
N TRP A 447 7.66 21.58 12.39
CA TRP A 447 8.67 21.12 13.35
C TRP A 447 10.09 21.49 12.91
N TRP A 448 10.45 21.21 11.66
CA TRP A 448 11.77 21.47 11.11
C TRP A 448 12.12 22.97 11.08
N SER A 449 11.13 23.85 10.91
CA SER A 449 11.35 25.30 10.91
C SER A 449 11.61 25.91 12.30
N ARG A 450 11.40 25.14 13.37
CA ARG A 450 11.53 25.60 14.77
C ARG A 450 12.83 25.16 15.43
N GLU A 451 13.50 24.16 14.86
CA GLU A 451 14.86 23.74 15.21
C GLU A 451 15.87 24.61 14.45
#